data_AF-K0T8Z3-F1
#
_entry.id   AF-K0T8Z3-F1
#
_cell.length_a   1.000
_cell.length_b   1.000
_cell.length_c   1.000
_cell.angle_alpha   90.00
_cell.angle_beta   90.00
_cell.angle_gamma   90.00
#
_symmetry.space_group_name_H-M   'P 1'
#
loop_
_entity.id
_entity.type
_entity.pdbx_description
1 polymer ?
#
loop_
_entity_poly.entity_id
_entity_poly.type
_entity_poly.pdbx_seq_one_letter_code
_entity_poly.pdbx_strand_id
1 'polypeptide(L)'
;MEERGHSLESIMASIEARKPDFDAYIEPQKAFADYVIEVLPTDLDKEDKKTLKVRAIQKKGVADFNPTYLFDEGSEVSWTPSADKLSSPAPGMKLSYTQEEYFGNDVSVLEMDGSFDNIQELVYVESNLGNANSKFYGEITQAMLSLADSPGSNNGTGLMQTLAAFAIRELYNKKAASAKLAASKEAVATA
;
A
#
# COMPACT_ATOMS: atom_id res chain seq x y z
N MET A 1 20.85 -5.36 -9.08
CA MET A 1 21.52 -6.51 -8.43
C MET A 1 21.02 -7.74 -9.17
N GLU A 2 21.78 -8.24 -10.15
CA GLU A 2 21.59 -9.60 -10.68
C GLU A 2 21.76 -10.56 -9.49
N GLU A 3 20.88 -11.54 -9.33
CA GLU A 3 21.15 -12.64 -8.42
C GLU A 3 22.46 -13.31 -8.87
N ARG A 4 23.54 -13.03 -8.14
CA ARG A 4 24.91 -13.39 -8.52
C ARG A 4 25.00 -14.90 -8.74
N GLY A 5 25.16 -15.33 -9.99
CA GLY A 5 25.50 -16.72 -10.36
C GLY A 5 24.44 -17.52 -11.11
N HIS A 6 23.23 -16.99 -11.33
CA HIS A 6 22.18 -17.67 -12.11
C HIS A 6 21.95 -16.99 -13.46
N SER A 7 21.81 -17.78 -14.53
CA SER A 7 21.34 -17.28 -15.81
C SER A 7 19.85 -16.91 -15.72
N LEU A 8 19.38 -15.99 -16.57
CA LEU A 8 17.96 -15.65 -16.67
C LEU A 8 17.09 -16.90 -16.89
N GLU A 9 17.57 -17.83 -17.71
CA GLU A 9 16.92 -19.13 -17.96
C GLU A 9 16.79 -19.97 -16.68
N SER A 10 17.85 -20.04 -15.87
CA SER A 10 17.82 -20.75 -14.58
C SER A 10 16.82 -20.13 -13.59
N ILE A 11 16.67 -18.79 -13.61
CA ILE A 11 15.70 -18.09 -12.76
C ILE A 11 14.28 -18.41 -13.22
N MET A 12 14.01 -18.32 -14.52
CA MET A 12 12.69 -18.64 -15.08
C MET A 12 12.30 -20.09 -14.79
N ALA A 13 13.22 -21.05 -14.98
CA ALA A 13 12.96 -22.46 -14.65
C ALA A 13 12.64 -22.68 -13.17
N SER A 14 13.31 -21.96 -12.26
CA SER A 14 13.04 -22.02 -10.82
C SER A 14 11.66 -21.45 -10.46
N ILE A 15 11.24 -20.37 -11.11
CA ILE A 15 9.90 -19.79 -10.96
C ILE A 15 8.83 -20.80 -11.42
N GLU A 16 8.97 -21.34 -12.64
CA GLU A 16 8.01 -22.29 -13.20
C GLU A 16 7.91 -23.57 -12.35
N ALA A 17 9.03 -24.07 -11.82
CA ALA A 17 9.02 -25.25 -10.97
C ALA A 17 8.30 -25.03 -9.63
N ARG A 18 8.31 -23.80 -9.10
CA ARG A 18 7.66 -23.44 -7.83
C ARG A 18 6.22 -22.98 -7.99
N LYS A 19 5.81 -22.60 -9.21
CA LYS A 19 4.50 -22.04 -9.49
C LYS A 19 3.34 -22.95 -9.05
N PRO A 20 3.33 -24.28 -9.28
CA PRO A 20 2.23 -25.13 -8.85
C PRO A 20 1.97 -25.09 -7.34
N ASP A 21 3.02 -25.16 -6.52
CA ASP A 21 2.91 -25.11 -5.05
C ASP A 21 2.55 -23.70 -4.57
N PHE A 22 3.10 -22.66 -5.22
CA PHE A 22 2.76 -21.28 -4.93
C PHE A 22 1.26 -21.01 -5.17
N ASP A 23 0.75 -21.41 -6.33
CA ASP A 23 -0.65 -21.23 -6.72
C ASP A 23 -1.58 -22.08 -5.82
N ALA A 24 -1.15 -23.27 -5.37
CA ALA A 24 -1.96 -24.15 -4.52
C ALA A 24 -2.00 -23.72 -3.04
N TYR A 25 -0.91 -23.19 -2.49
CA TYR A 25 -0.77 -23.02 -1.03
C TYR A 25 -0.42 -21.60 -0.56
N ILE A 26 0.13 -20.75 -1.44
CA ILE A 26 0.58 -19.40 -1.08
C ILE A 26 -0.43 -18.36 -1.57
N GLU A 27 -0.75 -18.33 -2.86
CA GLU A 27 -1.68 -17.36 -3.43
C GLU A 27 -3.07 -17.36 -2.78
N PRO A 28 -3.69 -18.51 -2.42
CA PRO A 28 -5.01 -18.52 -1.79
C PRO A 28 -5.07 -17.77 -0.46
N GLN A 29 -3.93 -17.54 0.21
CA GLN A 29 -3.88 -16.80 1.46
C GLN A 29 -4.27 -15.32 1.29
N LYS A 30 -4.15 -14.77 0.07
CA LYS A 30 -4.60 -13.40 -0.25
C LYS A 30 -6.09 -13.18 0.03
N ALA A 31 -6.91 -14.24 -0.06
CA ALA A 31 -8.35 -14.16 0.23
C ALA A 31 -8.68 -13.83 1.70
N PHE A 32 -7.75 -14.10 2.63
CA PHE A 32 -7.91 -13.85 4.06
C PHE A 32 -7.24 -12.55 4.52
N ALA A 33 -6.49 -11.88 3.65
CA ALA A 33 -5.78 -10.66 3.99
C ALA A 33 -6.76 -9.47 4.06
N ASP A 34 -6.63 -8.65 5.10
CA ASP A 34 -7.36 -7.38 5.22
C ASP A 34 -6.73 -6.28 4.34
N TYR A 35 -5.44 -6.43 4.02
CA TYR A 35 -4.66 -5.50 3.21
C TYR A 35 -3.67 -6.29 2.34
N VAL A 36 -3.71 -6.10 1.02
CA VAL A 36 -2.75 -6.68 0.07
C VAL A 36 -2.04 -5.57 -0.68
N ILE A 37 -0.71 -5.63 -0.73
CA ILE A 37 0.10 -4.79 -1.62
C ILE A 37 0.46 -5.64 -2.83
N GLU A 38 -0.10 -5.28 -3.98
CA GLU A 38 0.18 -5.93 -5.25
C GLU A 38 1.12 -5.04 -6.08
N VAL A 39 2.24 -5.59 -6.53
CA VAL A 39 3.27 -4.88 -7.30
C VAL A 39 3.31 -5.46 -8.70
N LEU A 40 3.02 -4.62 -9.68
CA LEU A 40 2.89 -4.94 -11.10
C LEU A 40 3.83 -4.07 -11.94
N PRO A 41 4.16 -4.47 -13.17
CA PRO A 41 4.75 -3.57 -14.15
C PRO A 41 3.87 -2.34 -14.41
N THR A 42 4.48 -1.23 -14.79
CA THR A 42 3.77 0.01 -15.16
C THR A 42 2.87 -0.18 -16.39
N ASP A 43 1.73 0.52 -16.41
CA ASP A 43 0.90 0.68 -17.62
C ASP A 43 1.24 1.96 -18.39
N LEU A 44 2.09 2.84 -17.83
CA LEU A 44 2.44 4.14 -18.42
C LEU A 44 3.37 4.00 -19.63
N ASP A 45 4.27 3.02 -19.60
CA ASP A 45 5.17 2.67 -20.71
C ASP A 45 5.40 1.16 -20.76
N LYS A 46 4.95 0.51 -21.84
CA LYS A 46 5.02 -0.95 -22.01
C LYS A 46 6.44 -1.49 -22.17
N GLU A 47 7.38 -0.65 -22.58
CA GLU A 47 8.79 -1.03 -22.73
C GLU A 47 9.58 -0.81 -21.42
N ASP A 48 9.02 -0.08 -20.46
CA ASP A 48 9.62 0.16 -19.16
C ASP A 48 9.45 -1.06 -18.24
N LYS A 49 10.57 -1.67 -17.89
CA LYS A 49 10.64 -2.85 -17.00
C LYS A 49 11.03 -2.51 -15.56
N LYS A 50 11.18 -1.23 -15.23
CA LYS A 50 11.66 -0.75 -13.93
C LYS A 50 10.57 -0.02 -13.16
N THR A 51 9.75 0.76 -13.86
CA THR A 51 8.66 1.50 -13.25
C THR A 51 7.56 0.53 -12.83
N LEU A 52 7.00 0.79 -11.64
CA LEU A 52 6.04 -0.10 -10.99
C LEU A 52 4.67 0.57 -10.90
N LYS A 53 3.65 -0.26 -11.05
CA LYS A 53 2.28 0.01 -10.63
C LYS A 53 2.01 -0.76 -9.35
N VAL A 54 1.66 -0.05 -8.29
CA VAL A 54 1.47 -0.64 -6.96
C VAL A 54 0.06 -0.37 -6.47
N ARG A 55 -0.64 -1.44 -6.09
CA ARG A 55 -2.03 -1.41 -5.62
C ARG A 55 -2.08 -1.78 -4.14
N ALA A 56 -2.69 -0.92 -3.34
CA ALA A 56 -3.15 -1.20 -2.00
C ALA A 56 -4.62 -1.66 -2.06
N ILE A 57 -4.83 -2.97 -1.99
CA ILE A 57 -6.14 -3.62 -2.00
C ILE A 57 -6.59 -3.78 -0.55
N GLN A 58 -7.64 -3.07 -0.16
CA GLN A 58 -8.06 -2.92 1.24
C GLN A 58 -9.46 -3.48 1.45
N LYS A 59 -9.60 -4.50 2.29
CA LYS A 59 -10.88 -5.16 2.57
C LYS A 59 -11.84 -4.25 3.32
N LYS A 60 -13.07 -4.12 2.83
CA LYS A 60 -14.13 -3.36 3.48
C LYS A 60 -14.79 -4.18 4.59
N GLY A 61 -15.42 -3.48 5.53
CA GLY A 61 -16.19 -4.12 6.62
C GLY A 61 -15.34 -4.80 7.71
N VAL A 62 -14.02 -4.65 7.67
CA VAL A 62 -13.13 -5.14 8.72
C VAL A 62 -13.24 -4.23 9.95
N ALA A 63 -13.52 -4.80 11.11
CA ALA A 63 -13.72 -4.02 12.33
C ALA A 63 -12.47 -3.19 12.69
N ASP A 64 -12.69 -1.92 13.01
CA ASP A 64 -11.66 -0.93 13.38
C ASP A 64 -10.65 -0.54 12.28
N PHE A 65 -10.78 -1.10 11.08
CA PHE A 65 -9.98 -0.78 9.91
C PHE A 65 -10.81 0.01 8.89
N ASN A 66 -10.36 1.22 8.59
CA ASN A 66 -10.97 2.08 7.56
C ASN A 66 -10.01 2.17 6.37
N PRO A 67 -10.42 1.72 5.16
CA PRO A 67 -9.59 1.84 3.97
C PRO A 67 -9.21 3.29 3.65
N THR A 68 -7.96 3.50 3.27
CA THR A 68 -7.48 4.76 2.69
C THR A 68 -8.18 5.01 1.36
N TYR A 69 -8.61 6.24 1.13
CA TYR A 69 -9.23 6.67 -0.13
C TYR A 69 -8.56 7.92 -0.70
N LEU A 70 -8.77 8.17 -1.99
CA LEU A 70 -8.28 9.37 -2.69
C LEU A 70 -9.46 10.28 -3.03
N PHE A 71 -9.41 11.53 -2.55
CA PHE A 71 -10.45 12.56 -2.68
C PHE A 71 -11.83 12.22 -2.10
N ASP A 72 -12.56 11.26 -2.68
CA ASP A 72 -13.96 10.96 -2.38
C ASP A 72 -14.17 9.46 -2.17
N GLU A 73 -14.57 9.09 -0.95
CA GLU A 73 -14.71 7.70 -0.53
C GLU A 73 -15.84 7.00 -1.30
N GLY A 74 -15.57 5.80 -1.83
CA GLY A 74 -16.55 5.02 -2.58
C GLY A 74 -16.70 5.40 -4.06
N SER A 75 -16.07 6.49 -4.50
CA SER A 75 -16.04 6.89 -5.92
C SER A 75 -14.95 6.15 -6.71
N GLU A 76 -14.94 6.38 -8.04
CA GLU A 76 -13.81 6.06 -8.91
C GLU A 76 -13.06 7.34 -9.26
N VAL A 77 -11.77 7.38 -8.95
CA VAL A 77 -10.90 8.53 -9.16
C VAL A 77 -9.69 8.12 -9.99
N SER A 78 -9.32 8.99 -10.91
CA SER A 78 -8.05 8.92 -11.64
C SER A 78 -7.42 10.30 -11.60
N TRP A 79 -6.20 10.39 -11.07
CA TRP A 79 -5.53 11.65 -10.82
C TRP A 79 -4.05 11.62 -11.19
N THR A 80 -3.64 12.61 -11.96
CA THR A 80 -2.23 12.89 -12.24
C THR A 80 -1.85 14.18 -11.51
N PRO A 81 -0.99 14.12 -10.48
CA PRO A 81 -0.46 15.31 -9.82
C PRO A 81 0.22 16.25 -10.83
N SER A 82 0.13 17.56 -10.59
CA SER A 82 0.86 18.55 -11.41
C SER A 82 2.37 18.39 -11.18
N ALA A 83 3.14 18.37 -12.26
CA ALA A 83 4.61 18.31 -12.22
C ALA A 83 5.23 19.46 -11.42
N ASP A 84 4.57 20.63 -11.35
CA ASP A 84 5.03 21.78 -10.56
C ASP A 84 4.93 21.56 -9.04
N LYS A 85 4.09 20.62 -8.62
CA LYS A 85 3.83 20.33 -7.20
C LYS A 85 4.45 19.01 -6.75
N LEU A 86 4.68 18.10 -7.69
CA LEU A 86 5.32 16.80 -7.47
C LEU A 86 6.05 16.39 -8.74
N SER A 87 7.38 16.56 -8.72
CA SER A 87 8.24 16.15 -9.82
C SER A 87 8.18 14.64 -10.01
N SER A 88 7.81 14.24 -11.21
CA SER A 88 7.73 12.84 -11.63
C SER A 88 8.50 12.67 -12.93
N PRO A 89 9.62 11.92 -12.92
CA PRO A 89 10.38 11.66 -14.13
C PRO A 89 9.56 10.78 -15.07
N ALA A 90 9.85 10.83 -16.38
CA ALA A 90 9.21 9.94 -17.36
C ALA A 90 9.30 8.47 -16.89
N PRO A 91 8.21 7.69 -16.97
CA PRO A 91 6.97 7.96 -17.71
C PRO A 91 5.93 8.83 -16.97
N GLY A 92 6.28 9.37 -15.80
CA GLY A 92 5.43 10.22 -14.97
C GLY A 92 4.83 9.43 -13.81
N MET A 93 3.68 9.88 -13.32
CA MET A 93 2.89 9.13 -12.35
C MET A 93 1.38 9.35 -12.49
N LYS A 94 0.63 8.40 -11.95
CA LYS A 94 -0.81 8.43 -11.87
C LYS A 94 -1.25 7.73 -10.58
N LEU A 95 -2.18 8.35 -9.85
CA LEU A 95 -2.92 7.69 -8.79
C LEU A 95 -4.31 7.34 -9.27
N SER A 96 -4.82 6.19 -8.83
CA SER A 96 -6.21 5.81 -9.03
C SER A 96 -6.80 5.28 -7.73
N TYR A 97 -8.11 5.45 -7.58
CA TYR A 97 -8.87 4.89 -6.48
C TYR A 97 -10.16 4.30 -7.03
N THR A 98 -10.41 3.03 -6.75
CA THR A 98 -11.52 2.26 -7.34
C THR A 98 -12.16 1.34 -6.30
N GLN A 99 -13.37 0.88 -6.62
CA GLN A 99 -14.07 -0.14 -5.84
C GLN A 99 -14.08 -1.43 -6.64
N GLU A 100 -13.65 -2.53 -6.03
CA GLU A 100 -13.51 -3.81 -6.72
C GLU A 100 -13.99 -4.97 -5.82
N GLU A 101 -14.11 -6.15 -6.41
CA GLU A 101 -14.23 -7.40 -5.69
C GLU A 101 -12.91 -8.17 -5.80
N TYR A 102 -12.37 -8.62 -4.67
CA TYR A 102 -11.11 -9.36 -4.60
C TYR A 102 -11.28 -10.65 -3.81
N PHE A 103 -11.13 -11.79 -4.48
CA PHE A 103 -11.42 -13.13 -3.91
C PHE A 103 -12.80 -13.21 -3.23
N GLY A 104 -13.83 -12.61 -3.83
CA GLY A 104 -15.20 -12.61 -3.29
C GLY A 104 -15.44 -11.62 -2.14
N ASN A 105 -14.50 -10.72 -1.87
CA ASN A 105 -14.64 -9.68 -0.85
C ASN A 105 -14.72 -8.30 -1.49
N ASP A 106 -15.61 -7.45 -0.99
CA ASP A 106 -15.63 -6.04 -1.37
C ASP A 106 -14.36 -5.32 -0.87
N VAL A 107 -13.65 -4.67 -1.77
CA VAL A 107 -12.41 -3.94 -1.47
C VAL A 107 -12.46 -2.50 -1.99
N SER A 108 -11.68 -1.64 -1.34
CA SER A 108 -11.27 -0.35 -1.88
C SER A 108 -9.83 -0.46 -2.35
N VAL A 109 -9.53 -0.03 -3.57
CA VAL A 109 -8.18 -0.12 -4.13
C VAL A 109 -7.62 1.28 -4.30
N LEU A 110 -6.47 1.55 -3.69
CA LEU A 110 -5.67 2.74 -3.96
C LEU A 110 -4.45 2.31 -4.75
N GLU A 111 -4.22 2.91 -5.91
CA GLU A 111 -3.13 2.52 -6.80
C GLU A 111 -2.26 3.72 -7.14
N MET A 112 -0.96 3.45 -7.30
CA MET A 112 0.01 4.39 -7.79
C MET A 112 0.85 3.72 -8.89
N ASP A 113 0.76 4.25 -10.10
CA ASP A 113 1.61 3.89 -11.23
C ASP A 113 2.63 4.98 -11.46
N GLY A 114 3.91 4.64 -11.57
CA GLY A 114 4.99 5.61 -11.75
C GLY A 114 5.82 5.91 -10.51
N SER A 115 6.62 6.97 -10.59
CA SER A 115 7.57 7.37 -9.55
C SER A 115 7.65 8.89 -9.37
N PHE A 116 8.20 9.33 -8.25
CA PHE A 116 8.52 10.73 -7.94
C PHE A 116 10.01 10.88 -7.64
N ASP A 117 10.57 12.07 -7.89
CA ASP A 117 11.98 12.35 -7.60
C ASP A 117 12.18 12.79 -6.15
N ASN A 118 11.31 13.66 -5.65
CA ASN A 118 11.47 14.31 -4.35
C ASN A 118 10.42 13.81 -3.37
N ILE A 119 10.85 12.98 -2.40
CA ILE A 119 9.96 12.45 -1.36
C ILE A 119 9.30 13.58 -0.56
N GLN A 120 9.95 14.74 -0.39
CA GLN A 120 9.36 15.88 0.34
C GLN A 120 8.10 16.43 -0.32
N GLU A 121 7.97 16.30 -1.64
CA GLU A 121 6.81 16.74 -2.40
C GLU A 121 5.63 15.77 -2.29
N LEU A 122 5.85 14.56 -1.76
CA LEU A 122 4.80 13.57 -1.52
C LEU A 122 3.71 14.09 -0.56
N VAL A 123 4.02 15.11 0.23
CA VAL A 123 3.05 15.82 1.07
C VAL A 123 1.84 16.31 0.26
N TYR A 124 2.02 16.60 -1.03
CA TYR A 124 0.94 16.95 -1.94
C TYR A 124 -0.04 15.79 -2.15
N VAL A 125 0.47 14.56 -2.34
CA VAL A 125 -0.38 13.36 -2.40
C VAL A 125 -1.02 13.09 -1.05
N GLU A 126 -0.24 13.15 0.03
CA GLU A 126 -0.72 12.94 1.41
C GLU A 126 -1.90 13.84 1.76
N SER A 127 -1.88 15.11 1.34
CA SER A 127 -2.97 16.06 1.59
C SER A 127 -4.32 15.69 0.96
N ASN A 128 -4.31 14.76 -0.01
CA ASN A 128 -5.49 14.32 -0.75
C ASN A 128 -5.93 12.89 -0.38
N LEU A 129 -5.22 12.25 0.55
CA LEU A 129 -5.58 10.94 1.09
C LEU A 129 -6.50 11.11 2.31
N GLY A 130 -7.63 10.41 2.29
CA GLY A 130 -8.49 10.22 3.44
C GLY A 130 -8.20 8.90 4.14
N ASN A 131 -8.49 8.81 5.44
CA ASN A 131 -8.25 7.62 6.28
C ASN A 131 -6.79 7.10 6.29
N ALA A 132 -5.82 7.96 5.99
CA ALA A 132 -4.39 7.66 6.00
C ALA A 132 -3.82 7.27 7.39
N ASN A 133 -4.59 7.43 8.47
CA ASN A 133 -4.21 7.14 9.85
C ASN A 133 -2.94 7.87 10.33
N SER A 134 -2.64 9.02 9.73
CA SER A 134 -1.60 9.92 10.18
C SER A 134 -2.02 10.65 11.48
N LYS A 135 -1.07 10.94 12.35
CA LYS A 135 -1.27 11.67 13.62
C LYS A 135 -1.10 13.18 13.45
N PHE A 136 -0.36 13.59 12.43
CA PHE A 136 -0.17 14.98 12.06
C PHE A 136 0.08 15.08 10.56
N TYR A 137 -0.11 16.28 10.01
CA TYR A 137 0.15 16.56 8.60
C TYR A 137 1.62 16.39 8.26
N GLY A 138 1.93 15.61 7.22
CA GLY A 138 3.30 15.31 6.79
C GLY A 138 3.90 14.06 7.43
N GLU A 139 3.15 13.31 8.25
CA GLU A 139 3.67 12.11 8.92
C GLU A 139 4.03 11.01 7.91
N ILE A 140 3.26 10.83 6.83
CA ILE A 140 3.59 9.86 5.77
C ILE A 140 4.91 10.25 5.11
N THR A 141 5.01 11.51 4.70
CA THR A 141 6.20 12.07 4.07
C THR A 141 7.42 11.91 4.98
N GLN A 142 7.29 12.21 6.27
CA GLN A 142 8.37 12.05 7.25
C GLN A 142 8.78 10.58 7.43
N ALA A 143 7.81 9.66 7.50
CA ALA A 143 8.08 8.23 7.61
C ALA A 143 8.84 7.71 6.39
N MET A 144 8.44 8.10 5.18
CA MET A 144 9.12 7.71 3.95
C MET A 144 10.53 8.33 3.84
N LEU A 145 10.70 9.59 4.25
CA LEU A 145 12.02 10.23 4.31
C LEU A 145 12.99 9.51 5.25
N SER A 146 12.50 8.93 6.35
CA SER A 146 13.35 8.17 7.28
C SER A 146 13.93 6.88 6.65
N LEU A 147 13.35 6.44 5.52
CA LEU A 147 13.73 5.26 4.75
C LEU A 147 14.06 5.61 3.30
N ALA A 148 14.50 6.84 3.02
CA ALA A 148 14.72 7.34 1.66
C ALA A 148 15.68 6.48 0.82
N ASP A 149 16.67 5.84 1.46
CA ASP A 149 17.64 4.96 0.79
C ASP A 149 17.11 3.52 0.56
N SER A 150 15.90 3.22 1.02
CA SER A 150 15.30 1.88 0.87
C SER A 150 14.75 1.69 -0.54
N PRO A 151 14.83 0.47 -1.12
CA PRO A 151 14.19 0.16 -2.39
C PRO A 151 12.69 0.48 -2.35
N GLY A 152 12.20 1.22 -3.36
CA GLY A 152 10.79 1.58 -3.48
C GLY A 152 10.37 2.83 -2.68
N SER A 153 11.31 3.56 -2.07
CA SER A 153 11.06 4.83 -1.36
C SER A 153 10.50 5.95 -2.27
N ASN A 154 10.66 5.80 -3.58
CA ASN A 154 10.29 6.80 -4.60
C ASN A 154 9.11 6.38 -5.50
N ASN A 155 8.37 5.33 -5.12
CA ASN A 155 7.19 4.87 -5.85
C ASN A 155 6.10 4.36 -4.90
N GLY A 156 5.03 3.78 -5.45
CA GLY A 156 3.90 3.29 -4.67
C GLY A 156 4.26 2.23 -3.62
N THR A 157 5.39 1.52 -3.75
CA THR A 157 5.78 0.47 -2.79
C THR A 157 5.99 1.05 -1.40
N GLY A 158 6.84 2.06 -1.25
CA GLY A 158 7.11 2.71 0.03
C GLY A 158 5.87 3.41 0.60
N LEU A 159 5.07 4.03 -0.28
CA LEU A 159 3.82 4.70 0.11
C LEU A 159 2.81 3.71 0.69
N MET A 160 2.47 2.64 -0.04
CA MET A 160 1.48 1.66 0.42
C MET A 160 1.95 0.90 1.66
N GLN A 161 3.24 0.61 1.78
CA GLN A 161 3.81 -0.01 3.00
C GLN A 161 3.68 0.90 4.21
N THR A 162 3.91 2.20 4.05
CA THR A 162 3.76 3.20 5.12
C THR A 162 2.29 3.33 5.54
N LEU A 163 1.36 3.38 4.58
CA LEU A 163 -0.08 3.37 4.85
C LEU A 163 -0.52 2.11 5.60
N ALA A 164 -0.06 0.94 5.18
CA ALA A 164 -0.33 -0.32 5.87
C ALA A 164 0.20 -0.30 7.32
N ALA A 165 1.41 0.19 7.54
CA ALA A 165 1.98 0.32 8.88
C ALA A 165 1.16 1.26 9.78
N PHE A 166 0.66 2.37 9.23
CA PHE A 166 -0.18 3.32 9.98
C PHE A 166 -1.55 2.72 10.32
N ALA A 167 -2.15 1.95 9.40
CA ALA A 167 -3.37 1.21 9.68
C ALA A 167 -3.18 0.18 10.80
N ILE A 168 -2.08 -0.60 10.77
CA ILE A 168 -1.74 -1.57 11.84
C ILE A 168 -1.55 -0.87 13.18
N ARG A 169 -0.82 0.26 13.20
CA ARG A 169 -0.62 1.07 14.40
C ARG A 169 -1.96 1.55 14.98
N GLU A 170 -2.86 2.04 14.14
CA GLU A 170 -4.17 2.51 14.57
C GLU A 170 -5.03 1.38 15.14
N LEU A 171 -5.06 0.23 14.46
CA LEU A 171 -5.72 -0.99 14.93
C LEU A 171 -5.20 -1.42 16.30
N TYR A 172 -3.87 -1.53 16.44
CA TYR A 172 -3.25 -1.89 17.70
C TYR A 172 -3.66 -0.95 18.85
N ASN A 173 -3.61 0.36 18.61
CA ASN A 173 -3.98 1.36 19.62
C ASN A 173 -5.45 1.23 20.07
N LYS A 174 -6.38 1.02 19.13
CA LYS A 174 -7.80 0.81 19.44
C LYS A 174 -8.03 -0.46 20.25
N LYS A 175 -7.38 -1.58 19.88
CA LYS A 175 -7.49 -2.84 20.62
C LYS A 175 -6.87 -2.75 22.01
N ALA A 176 -5.70 -2.13 22.14
CA ALA A 176 -5.04 -1.91 23.42
C ALA A 176 -5.87 -1.04 24.37
N ALA A 177 -6.47 0.04 23.87
CA ALA A 177 -7.37 0.89 24.64
C ALA A 177 -8.62 0.13 25.11
N SER A 178 -9.23 -0.67 24.22
CA SER A 178 -10.39 -1.49 24.55
C SER A 178 -10.08 -2.54 25.63
N ALA A 179 -8.94 -3.22 25.51
CA ALA A 179 -8.48 -4.18 26.51
C ALA A 179 -8.25 -3.52 27.88
N LYS A 180 -7.63 -2.33 27.91
CA LYS A 180 -7.42 -1.57 29.14
C LYS A 180 -8.74 -1.17 29.81
N LEU A 181 -9.72 -0.75 29.02
CA LEU A 181 -11.06 -0.41 29.51
C LEU A 181 -11.78 -1.63 30.08
N ALA A 182 -11.69 -2.79 29.43
CA ALA A 182 -12.26 -4.03 29.92
C ALA A 182 -11.65 -4.45 31.27
N ALA A 183 -10.32 -4.46 31.37
CA ALA A 183 -9.61 -4.78 32.61
C ALA A 183 -9.97 -3.82 33.77
N SER A 184 -10.14 -2.52 33.47
CA SER A 184 -10.55 -1.53 34.48
C SER A 184 -11.98 -1.77 34.99
N LYS A 185 -12.90 -2.17 34.11
CA LYS A 185 -14.28 -2.49 34.49
C LYS A 185 -14.36 -3.75 35.36
N GLU A 186 -13.59 -4.78 35.01
CA GLU A 186 -13.50 -6.01 35.80
C GLU A 186 -12.96 -5.72 37.20
N ALA A 187 -11.88 -4.94 37.32
CA ALA A 187 -11.31 -4.56 38.61
C ALA A 187 -12.31 -3.83 39.52
N VAL A 188 -13.14 -2.93 38.95
CA VAL A 188 -14.20 -2.22 39.69
C VAL A 188 -15.34 -3.17 40.08
N ALA A 189 -15.70 -4.12 39.23
CA ALA A 189 -16.77 -5.08 39.54
C ALA A 189 -16.39 -6.10 40.64
N THR A 190 -15.10 -6.31 40.85
CA THR A 190 -14.56 -7.22 41.88
C THR A 190 -14.17 -6.54 43.20
N ALA A 191 -14.27 -5.20 43.28
CA ALA A 191 -13.95 -4.40 44.45
C ALA A 191 -15.22 -4.05 45.25
#